data_AF-A0A1S9DLH3-F1
#
_entry.id   AF-A0A1S9DLH3-F1
#
_cell.length_a   1.000
_cell.length_b   1.000
_cell.length_c   1.000
_cell.angle_alpha   90.00
_cell.angle_beta   90.00
_cell.angle_gamma   90.00
#
_symmetry.space_group_name_H-M   'P 1'
#
loop_
_entity.id
_entity.type
_entity.pdbx_description
1 polymer ?
#
loop_
_entity_poly.entity_id
_entity_poly.type
_entity_poly.pdbx_seq_one_letter_code
_entity_poly.pdbx_strand_id
1 'polypeptide(L)'
;MIPHRSTALLTIIVFIALLLVIFSASPRPDSSSEVTGPARYVPRPKLPSLSDLHLPSFHPTVHTPPEPQPNSTSGESKWFSNWAWINPFSSSITLDENRSVLPPLRDRPFIYTYYEPTKGDDEKDTQQADAQILLAWRRAWFAQGFRPVILGRAEAMNNDLYSLMQPMKLTPKLENELFRWLAWGHMGDGLLADWHCFPMARYDDDLLSSLRRGTDPAVITRFDRIDSALFAGEKTRINNAIKEAVKKASETSNSMLDLVPPEFFRIESPPTSLAFYDSATIHSDYPTLSEKSSSTAGRLALAELINAHLHNTFQNAFPAGIAVLKPFTEHTTALVEPALRLAKALVQCPKSPVPSSCPPNQPKCHPCDAGKPMQVSQPATYRNTTRVFTIGTLPHPYTLISLQQDSAEVTTRHIRRETERDPWLTEVTKEQLGVDIGGSSRAVVFKKAVADDAMVGTSLWMTVESLPSEAGQSLPSDLLDEFEWQFGFQIPREDNNVDSKNEGDIKESVQNANPSRQGVAKEYDILKQAREVLKSKETNRIGIKDVAEAWNLADTEVWRFVRAYRARSVVERKKWQEDEKDFVGAKLKD
;
A
#
# COMPACT_ATOMS: atom_id res chain seq x y z
N MET A 1 -63.56 -22.97 53.57
CA MET A 1 -62.85 -21.88 52.87
C MET A 1 -61.50 -22.43 52.40
N ILE A 2 -61.41 -22.77 51.12
CA ILE A 2 -60.20 -23.31 50.47
C ILE A 2 -59.51 -22.11 49.79
N PRO A 3 -58.20 -21.87 49.97
CA PRO A 3 -57.61 -20.59 49.63
C PRO A 3 -57.39 -20.43 48.12
N HIS A 4 -57.87 -19.31 47.58
CA HIS A 4 -57.76 -18.87 46.18
C HIS A 4 -56.34 -18.75 45.58
N ARG A 5 -55.28 -19.16 46.31
CA ARG A 5 -53.89 -19.10 45.85
C ARG A 5 -53.42 -20.37 45.13
N SER A 6 -54.08 -21.51 45.34
CA SER A 6 -53.69 -22.77 44.69
C SER A 6 -54.19 -22.90 43.26
N THR A 7 -55.31 -22.25 42.92
CA THR A 7 -55.90 -22.32 41.57
C THR A 7 -55.12 -21.51 40.53
N ALA A 8 -54.56 -20.36 40.92
CA ALA A 8 -53.75 -19.53 40.03
C ALA A 8 -52.39 -20.15 39.68
N LEU A 9 -51.80 -20.91 40.61
CA LEU A 9 -50.51 -21.56 40.37
C LEU A 9 -50.67 -22.77 39.44
N LEU A 10 -51.79 -23.48 39.55
CA LEU A 10 -52.12 -24.63 38.72
C LEU A 10 -52.42 -24.21 37.27
N THR A 11 -53.09 -23.08 37.06
CA THR A 11 -53.31 -22.53 35.70
C THR A 11 -52.02 -22.07 35.03
N ILE A 12 -51.09 -21.46 35.78
CA ILE A 12 -49.77 -21.06 35.25
C ILE A 12 -48.95 -22.28 34.83
N ILE A 13 -48.93 -23.34 35.65
CA ILE A 13 -48.22 -24.59 35.32
C ILE A 13 -48.80 -25.25 34.07
N VAL A 14 -50.13 -25.32 33.96
CA VAL A 14 -50.80 -25.89 32.79
C VAL A 14 -50.52 -25.07 31.53
N PHE A 15 -50.49 -23.74 31.64
CA PHE A 15 -50.19 -22.85 30.52
C PHE A 15 -48.74 -22.99 30.02
N ILE A 16 -47.77 -23.10 30.94
CA ILE A 16 -46.36 -23.32 30.59
C ILE A 16 -46.16 -24.71 29.98
N ALA A 17 -46.84 -25.74 30.50
CA ALA A 17 -46.79 -27.08 29.92
C ALA A 17 -47.36 -27.11 28.49
N LEU A 18 -48.47 -26.42 28.24
CA LEU A 18 -49.08 -26.32 26.90
C LEU A 18 -48.17 -25.58 25.92
N LEU A 19 -47.51 -24.50 26.34
CA LEU A 19 -46.51 -23.80 25.53
C LEU A 19 -45.33 -24.72 25.17
N LEU A 20 -44.82 -25.50 26.12
CA LEU A 20 -43.74 -26.44 25.85
C LEU A 20 -44.14 -27.56 24.88
N VAL A 21 -45.39 -28.04 24.90
CA VAL A 21 -45.89 -29.03 23.93
C VAL A 21 -46.03 -28.42 22.52
N ILE A 22 -46.53 -27.19 22.43
CA ILE A 22 -46.67 -26.50 21.12
C ILE A 22 -45.30 -26.22 20.49
N PHE A 23 -44.30 -25.84 21.29
CA PHE A 23 -42.94 -25.56 20.79
C PHE A 23 -42.05 -26.80 20.63
N SER A 24 -42.44 -27.99 21.11
CA SER A 24 -41.69 -29.23 20.92
C SER A 24 -42.19 -30.10 19.75
N ALA A 25 -43.33 -29.76 19.15
CA ALA A 25 -43.81 -30.41 17.93
C ALA A 25 -43.14 -29.80 16.68
N SER A 26 -41.95 -30.27 16.32
CA SER A 26 -41.44 -30.08 14.95
C SER A 26 -42.16 -31.04 13.99
N PRO A 27 -42.69 -30.58 12.85
CA PRO A 27 -43.24 -31.49 11.85
C PRO A 27 -42.09 -32.27 11.20
N ARG A 28 -42.21 -33.60 11.16
CA ARG A 28 -41.40 -34.45 10.27
C ARG A 28 -41.83 -34.17 8.82
N PRO A 29 -40.92 -33.94 7.86
CA PRO A 29 -41.28 -33.91 6.47
C PRO A 29 -41.37 -35.35 5.96
N ASP A 30 -42.59 -35.86 5.78
CA ASP A 30 -42.80 -37.06 4.98
C ASP A 30 -42.65 -36.73 3.49
N SER A 31 -42.02 -37.67 2.81
CA SER A 31 -41.61 -37.67 1.42
C SER A 31 -42.76 -37.56 0.41
N SER A 32 -42.50 -36.76 -0.64
CA SER A 32 -42.97 -36.92 -2.02
C SER A 32 -44.34 -37.57 -2.28
N SER A 33 -45.34 -36.74 -2.52
CA SER A 33 -46.46 -37.10 -3.41
C SER A 33 -46.71 -35.95 -4.37
N GLU A 34 -46.57 -36.21 -5.67
CA GLU A 34 -47.04 -35.34 -6.74
C GLU A 34 -48.52 -35.02 -6.52
N VAL A 35 -48.84 -33.73 -6.42
CA VAL A 35 -50.22 -33.26 -6.30
C VAL A 35 -50.82 -33.16 -7.71
N THR A 36 -51.47 -34.23 -8.16
CA THR A 36 -52.45 -34.22 -9.26
C THR A 36 -53.83 -33.87 -8.69
N GLY A 37 -54.24 -32.61 -8.81
CA GLY A 37 -55.54 -32.13 -8.34
C GLY A 37 -55.75 -30.63 -8.60
N PRO A 38 -56.97 -30.10 -8.46
CA PRO A 38 -57.41 -28.78 -8.96
C PRO A 38 -56.76 -27.56 -8.26
N ALA A 39 -55.71 -27.78 -7.48
CA ALA A 39 -54.92 -26.75 -6.80
C ALA A 39 -54.07 -25.86 -7.74
N ARG A 40 -54.04 -26.13 -9.06
CA ARG A 40 -53.34 -25.29 -10.06
C ARG A 40 -54.01 -23.94 -10.34
N TYR A 41 -55.20 -23.68 -9.81
CA TYR A 41 -55.96 -22.43 -10.06
C TYR A 41 -56.24 -21.58 -8.82
N VAL A 42 -55.54 -21.79 -7.71
CA VAL A 42 -55.59 -20.85 -6.56
C VAL A 42 -54.43 -19.87 -6.70
N PRO A 43 -54.69 -18.56 -6.96
CA PRO A 43 -53.62 -17.56 -6.96
C PRO A 43 -52.98 -17.56 -5.57
N ARG A 44 -51.68 -17.85 -5.48
CA ARG A 44 -50.93 -17.68 -4.23
C ARG A 44 -51.01 -16.20 -3.87
N PRO A 45 -51.57 -15.82 -2.70
CA PRO A 45 -51.52 -14.42 -2.28
C PRO A 45 -50.05 -14.04 -2.14
N LYS A 46 -49.64 -12.97 -2.84
CA LYS A 46 -48.35 -12.32 -2.59
C LYS A 46 -48.38 -11.86 -1.14
N LEU A 47 -47.66 -12.54 -0.27
CA LEU A 47 -47.40 -12.04 1.07
C LEU A 47 -46.64 -10.72 0.92
N PRO A 48 -47.09 -9.63 1.57
CA PRO A 48 -46.36 -8.37 1.54
C PRO A 48 -44.96 -8.57 2.12
N SER A 49 -44.00 -7.86 1.54
CA SER A 49 -42.64 -7.79 2.07
C SER A 49 -42.68 -7.29 3.52
N LEU A 50 -41.84 -7.83 4.40
CA LEU A 50 -41.72 -7.38 5.79
C LEU A 50 -41.30 -5.90 5.91
N SER A 51 -40.87 -5.27 4.80
CA SER A 51 -40.64 -3.82 4.70
C SER A 51 -41.91 -2.97 4.77
N ASP A 52 -43.10 -3.55 4.55
CA ASP A 52 -44.36 -2.81 4.44
C ASP A 52 -45.20 -2.83 5.74
N LEU A 53 -44.69 -3.47 6.80
CA LEU A 53 -45.32 -3.50 8.12
C LEU A 53 -44.97 -2.23 8.92
N HIS A 54 -45.76 -1.16 8.72
CA HIS A 54 -45.74 0.01 9.60
C HIS A 54 -46.42 -0.31 10.94
N LEU A 55 -45.67 -0.95 11.85
CA LEU A 55 -46.05 -1.07 13.27
C LEU A 55 -45.67 0.24 14.00
N PRO A 56 -46.57 0.84 14.82
CA PRO A 56 -46.40 2.19 15.37
C PRO A 56 -45.36 2.31 16.50
N SER A 57 -44.46 1.35 16.67
CA SER A 57 -43.48 1.32 17.78
C SER A 57 -42.07 0.87 17.39
N PHE A 58 -41.80 0.62 16.11
CA PHE A 58 -40.45 0.46 15.59
C PHE A 58 -40.25 1.43 14.44
N HIS A 59 -39.66 2.58 14.74
CA HIS A 59 -39.21 3.48 13.68
C HIS A 59 -38.19 2.74 12.80
N PRO A 60 -38.32 2.77 11.46
CA PRO A 60 -37.22 2.32 10.61
C PRO A 60 -35.97 3.13 10.97
N THR A 61 -34.80 2.49 10.96
CA THR A 61 -33.51 3.15 11.18
C THR A 61 -33.42 4.39 10.28
N VAL A 62 -33.48 5.56 10.91
CA VAL A 62 -33.65 6.89 10.28
C VAL A 62 -32.41 7.33 9.47
N HIS A 63 -31.31 6.60 9.57
CA HIS A 63 -30.05 7.00 8.99
C HIS A 63 -29.84 6.32 7.64
N THR A 64 -29.93 7.11 6.56
CA THR A 64 -29.45 6.69 5.25
C THR A 64 -27.93 6.53 5.30
N PRO A 65 -27.34 5.52 4.64
CA PRO A 65 -25.89 5.41 4.49
C PRO A 65 -25.29 6.73 3.99
N PRO A 66 -24.09 7.14 4.47
CA PRO A 66 -23.42 8.32 3.95
C PRO A 66 -23.26 8.23 2.43
N GLU A 67 -23.35 9.36 1.75
CA GLU A 67 -23.21 9.36 0.28
C GLU A 67 -21.85 8.78 -0.17
N PRO A 68 -21.80 8.15 -1.36
CA PRO A 68 -20.54 7.73 -1.96
C PRO A 68 -19.59 8.92 -2.15
N GLN A 69 -18.35 8.79 -1.67
CA GLN A 69 -17.31 9.79 -1.91
C GLN A 69 -16.67 9.56 -3.29
N PRO A 70 -16.08 10.59 -3.94
CA PRO A 70 -15.38 10.41 -5.19
C PRO A 70 -14.20 9.44 -5.03
N ASN A 71 -13.98 8.56 -6.02
CA ASN A 71 -12.91 7.56 -6.03
C ASN A 71 -12.92 6.64 -4.79
N SER A 72 -14.11 6.27 -4.30
CA SER A 72 -14.27 5.45 -3.08
C SER A 72 -14.57 3.96 -3.34
N THR A 73 -14.36 3.50 -4.57
CA THR A 73 -14.63 2.13 -5.00
C THR A 73 -13.53 1.62 -5.94
N SER A 74 -13.23 0.32 -5.86
CA SER A 74 -12.33 -0.38 -6.79
C SER A 74 -12.62 -1.88 -6.76
N GLY A 75 -13.04 -2.42 -7.91
CA GLY A 75 -13.57 -3.79 -7.99
C GLY A 75 -14.75 -3.98 -7.04
N GLU A 76 -14.65 -4.96 -6.14
CA GLU A 76 -15.66 -5.23 -5.11
C GLU A 76 -15.44 -4.43 -3.81
N SER A 77 -14.32 -3.72 -3.67
CA SER A 77 -13.98 -2.98 -2.46
C SER A 77 -14.63 -1.60 -2.49
N LYS A 78 -15.27 -1.22 -1.38
CA LYS A 78 -15.87 0.11 -1.18
C LYS A 78 -15.40 0.70 0.14
N TRP A 79 -15.15 2.00 0.17
CA TRP A 79 -14.74 2.67 1.40
C TRP A 79 -15.43 4.01 1.66
N PHE A 80 -15.30 4.48 2.88
CA PHE A 80 -15.68 5.81 3.33
C PHE A 80 -14.51 6.41 4.12
N SER A 81 -14.02 7.57 3.71
CA SER A 81 -12.90 8.23 4.35
C SER A 81 -13.43 9.12 5.48
N ASN A 82 -13.05 8.81 6.73
CA ASN A 82 -13.50 9.54 7.91
C ASN A 82 -12.49 9.42 9.07
N TRP A 83 -12.37 10.45 9.91
CA TRP A 83 -11.51 10.44 11.10
C TRP A 83 -11.92 9.39 12.15
N ALA A 84 -13.17 8.92 12.14
CA ALA A 84 -13.67 7.86 13.00
C ALA A 84 -13.30 6.43 12.54
N TRP A 85 -12.34 6.26 11.61
CA TRP A 85 -11.88 4.97 11.08
C TRP A 85 -11.34 3.98 12.13
N ILE A 86 -10.93 4.49 13.29
CA ILE A 86 -10.49 3.71 14.46
C ILE A 86 -11.66 2.97 15.13
N ASN A 87 -12.91 3.24 14.76
CA ASN A 87 -14.06 2.48 15.23
C ASN A 87 -13.87 0.97 14.94
N PRO A 88 -14.12 0.07 15.91
CA PRO A 88 -14.00 -1.37 15.72
C PRO A 88 -14.64 -1.86 14.42
N PHE A 89 -15.88 -1.45 14.12
CA PHE A 89 -16.65 -1.92 12.96
C PHE A 89 -17.09 -0.78 12.07
N SER A 90 -16.78 -0.89 10.78
CA SER A 90 -17.07 0.14 9.78
C SER A 90 -18.57 0.39 9.60
N SER A 91 -19.37 -0.68 9.71
CA SER A 91 -20.83 -0.64 9.58
C SER A 91 -21.53 0.27 10.59
N SER A 92 -20.92 0.52 11.75
CA SER A 92 -21.47 1.46 12.74
C SER A 92 -21.47 2.92 12.28
N ILE A 93 -20.68 3.24 11.25
CA ILE A 93 -20.58 4.58 10.65
C ILE A 93 -21.23 4.59 9.27
N THR A 94 -20.94 3.59 8.44
CA THR A 94 -21.41 3.55 7.05
C THR A 94 -22.85 3.06 6.93
N LEU A 95 -23.35 2.33 7.93
CA LEU A 95 -24.61 1.58 7.88
C LEU A 95 -24.66 0.58 6.71
N ASP A 96 -23.49 0.22 6.18
CA ASP A 96 -23.26 -0.74 5.10
C ASP A 96 -22.10 -1.65 5.50
N GLU A 97 -22.39 -2.94 5.69
CA GLU A 97 -21.41 -3.95 6.10
C GLU A 97 -20.30 -4.15 5.06
N ASN A 98 -20.56 -3.86 3.78
CA ASN A 98 -19.61 -4.04 2.69
C ASN A 98 -18.76 -2.79 2.42
N ARG A 99 -18.90 -1.73 3.23
CA ARG A 99 -18.15 -0.48 3.09
C ARG A 99 -17.25 -0.25 4.29
N SER A 100 -15.93 -0.25 4.06
CA SER A 100 -14.94 -0.04 5.11
C SER A 100 -14.72 1.45 5.39
N VAL A 101 -14.56 1.84 6.66
CA VAL A 101 -14.14 3.19 7.02
C VAL A 101 -12.63 3.24 7.04
N LEU A 102 -12.03 4.12 6.23
CA LEU A 102 -10.60 4.33 6.15
C LEU A 102 -10.23 5.71 6.73
N PRO A 103 -8.99 5.91 7.23
CA PRO A 103 -8.54 7.26 7.59
C PRO A 103 -8.66 8.19 6.38
N PRO A 104 -8.80 9.51 6.56
CA PRO A 104 -8.73 10.44 5.43
C PRO A 104 -7.46 10.21 4.60
N LEU A 105 -7.58 10.37 3.27
CA LEU A 105 -6.41 10.29 2.40
C LEU A 105 -5.47 11.44 2.75
N ARG A 106 -4.18 11.13 2.94
CA ARG A 106 -3.19 12.14 3.28
C ARG A 106 -3.00 13.08 2.09
N ASP A 107 -2.86 14.35 2.40
CA ASP A 107 -2.38 15.28 1.40
C ASP A 107 -0.88 15.04 1.17
N ARG A 108 -0.47 15.10 -0.09
CA ARG A 108 0.90 14.83 -0.51
C ARG A 108 1.40 16.08 -1.22
N PRO A 109 2.41 16.79 -0.67
CA PRO A 109 2.90 17.97 -1.34
C PRO A 109 3.54 17.61 -2.67
N PHE A 110 3.41 18.54 -3.62
CA PHE A 110 4.03 18.41 -4.91
C PHE A 110 5.55 18.53 -4.81
N ILE A 111 6.25 17.63 -5.49
CA ILE A 111 7.67 17.75 -5.74
C ILE A 111 7.89 17.74 -7.25
N TYR A 112 8.53 18.80 -7.72
CA TYR A 112 8.78 19.04 -9.11
C TYR A 112 10.22 18.68 -9.44
N THR A 113 10.45 18.16 -10.63
CA THR A 113 11.76 18.17 -11.27
C THR A 113 11.64 18.78 -12.65
N TYR A 114 12.73 19.30 -13.18
CA TYR A 114 12.77 19.85 -14.53
C TYR A 114 13.65 18.97 -15.41
N TYR A 115 13.11 18.53 -16.54
CA TYR A 115 13.83 17.71 -17.51
C TYR A 115 13.52 18.18 -18.93
N GLU A 116 14.57 18.54 -19.66
CA GLU A 116 14.50 18.82 -21.09
C GLU A 116 15.42 17.82 -21.82
N PRO A 117 14.88 17.02 -22.77
CA PRO A 117 15.69 16.07 -23.50
C PRO A 117 16.71 16.80 -24.38
N THR A 118 17.95 16.31 -24.37
CA THR A 118 19.02 16.82 -25.27
C THR A 118 18.69 16.50 -26.73
N LYS A 119 18.85 17.48 -27.63
CA LYS A 119 18.60 17.34 -29.08
C LYS A 119 19.83 16.71 -29.77
N GLY A 120 19.67 15.62 -30.53
CA GLY A 120 20.76 14.98 -31.32
C GLY A 120 20.44 13.56 -31.84
N ASP A 121 21.32 12.97 -32.67
CA ASP A 121 21.05 11.71 -33.40
C ASP A 121 21.03 10.42 -32.53
N ASP A 122 21.70 10.39 -31.37
CA ASP A 122 21.67 9.27 -30.39
C ASP A 122 20.45 9.32 -29.43
N GLU A 123 19.36 9.94 -29.89
CA GLU A 123 18.27 10.48 -29.07
C GLU A 123 17.46 9.44 -28.30
N LYS A 124 17.06 8.35 -28.97
CA LYS A 124 16.02 7.46 -28.44
C LYS A 124 16.51 6.62 -27.28
N ASP A 125 17.69 6.02 -27.42
CA ASP A 125 18.24 5.12 -26.41
C ASP A 125 18.68 5.94 -25.18
N THR A 126 19.24 7.13 -25.39
CA THR A 126 19.60 8.05 -24.31
C THR A 126 18.36 8.55 -23.56
N GLN A 127 17.30 8.95 -24.27
CA GLN A 127 16.03 9.33 -23.67
C GLN A 127 15.38 8.17 -22.89
N GLN A 128 15.51 6.94 -23.38
CA GLN A 128 15.03 5.76 -22.68
C GLN A 128 15.85 5.47 -21.41
N ALA A 129 17.16 5.74 -21.40
CA ALA A 129 17.97 5.63 -20.19
C ALA A 129 17.57 6.69 -19.14
N ASP A 130 17.39 7.94 -19.56
CA ASP A 130 16.89 9.01 -18.68
C ASP A 130 15.49 8.71 -18.13
N ALA A 131 14.64 8.10 -18.96
CA ALA A 131 13.32 7.65 -18.54
C ALA A 131 13.37 6.69 -17.35
N GLN A 132 14.35 5.78 -17.32
CA GLN A 132 14.49 4.85 -16.19
C GLN A 132 14.88 5.58 -14.90
N ILE A 133 15.77 6.57 -14.97
CA ILE A 133 16.14 7.40 -13.82
C ILE A 133 14.93 8.20 -13.34
N LEU A 134 14.19 8.83 -14.25
CA LEU A 134 12.98 9.59 -13.93
C LEU A 134 11.86 8.71 -13.34
N LEU A 135 11.70 7.48 -13.83
CA LEU A 135 10.75 6.51 -13.27
C LEU A 135 11.18 6.07 -11.86
N ALA A 136 12.47 5.82 -11.63
CA ALA A 136 13.01 5.57 -10.29
C ALA A 136 12.76 6.78 -9.37
N TRP A 137 12.97 8.01 -9.86
CA TRP A 137 12.75 9.24 -9.11
C TRP A 137 11.28 9.39 -8.70
N ARG A 138 10.35 9.19 -9.65
CA ARG A 138 8.90 9.21 -9.39
C ARG A 138 8.51 8.17 -8.33
N ARG A 139 8.95 6.92 -8.48
CA ARG A 139 8.66 5.85 -7.50
C ARG A 139 9.19 6.19 -6.12
N ALA A 140 10.45 6.62 -6.01
CA ALA A 140 11.09 6.92 -4.74
C ALA A 140 10.38 8.07 -3.99
N TRP A 141 10.08 9.17 -4.66
CA TRP A 141 9.39 10.31 -4.04
C TRP A 141 7.92 9.99 -3.72
N PHE A 142 7.24 9.23 -4.57
CA PHE A 142 5.87 8.78 -4.29
C PHE A 142 5.82 7.88 -3.05
N ALA A 143 6.72 6.91 -2.92
CA ALA A 143 6.82 6.05 -1.75
C ALA A 143 7.02 6.85 -0.44
N GLN A 144 7.74 7.97 -0.52
CA GLN A 144 8.04 8.85 0.61
C GLN A 144 6.95 9.87 0.94
N GLY A 145 5.77 9.79 0.31
CA GLY A 145 4.64 10.65 0.67
C GLY A 145 4.51 11.93 -0.14
N PHE A 146 5.18 12.05 -1.29
CA PHE A 146 5.11 13.23 -2.17
C PHE A 146 4.32 12.91 -3.45
N ARG A 147 3.97 13.96 -4.20
CA ARG A 147 3.43 13.87 -5.58
C ARG A 147 4.51 14.34 -6.55
N PRO A 148 5.29 13.42 -7.13
CA PRO A 148 6.28 13.79 -8.12
C PRO A 148 5.60 14.32 -9.38
N VAL A 149 6.19 15.34 -10.00
CA VAL A 149 5.79 15.93 -11.29
C VAL A 149 7.03 16.32 -12.10
N ILE A 150 7.08 15.90 -13.37
CA ILE A 150 8.20 16.22 -14.27
C ILE A 150 7.79 17.37 -15.19
N LEU A 151 8.43 18.51 -14.99
CA LEU A 151 8.22 19.74 -15.73
C LEU A 151 9.15 19.81 -16.94
N GLY A 152 8.69 20.48 -17.98
CA GLY A 152 9.49 20.79 -19.16
C GLY A 152 9.39 22.25 -19.57
N ARG A 153 9.81 22.50 -20.81
CA ARG A 153 9.85 23.85 -21.39
C ARG A 153 8.46 24.48 -21.50
N ALA A 154 7.41 23.70 -21.73
CA ALA A 154 6.05 24.22 -21.88
C ALA A 154 5.56 24.92 -20.60
N GLU A 155 5.78 24.30 -19.44
CA GLU A 155 5.40 24.86 -18.14
C GLU A 155 6.16 26.16 -17.84
N ALA A 156 7.44 26.21 -18.19
CA ALA A 156 8.24 27.42 -18.06
C ALA A 156 7.73 28.57 -18.95
N MET A 157 7.36 28.27 -20.20
CA MET A 157 6.85 29.28 -21.15
C MET A 157 5.47 29.83 -20.77
N ASN A 158 4.70 29.08 -19.99
CA ASN A 158 3.41 29.52 -19.45
C ASN A 158 3.54 30.38 -18.18
N ASN A 159 4.76 30.63 -17.69
CA ASN A 159 4.98 31.60 -16.62
C ASN A 159 4.91 33.03 -17.16
N ASP A 160 4.16 33.92 -16.50
CA ASP A 160 4.03 35.34 -16.88
C ASP A 160 5.38 36.07 -17.01
N LEU A 161 6.38 35.63 -16.24
CA LEU A 161 7.73 36.22 -16.22
C LEU A 161 8.61 35.76 -17.39
N TYR A 162 8.18 34.78 -18.18
CA TYR A 162 8.94 34.28 -19.34
C TYR A 162 9.24 35.39 -20.35
N SER A 163 8.30 36.31 -20.55
CA SER A 163 8.44 37.46 -21.45
C SER A 163 9.64 38.36 -21.11
N LEU A 164 10.04 38.43 -19.84
CA LEU A 164 11.16 39.24 -19.38
C LEU A 164 12.52 38.63 -19.77
N MET A 165 12.57 37.32 -20.00
CA MET A 165 13.79 36.58 -20.37
C MET A 165 14.07 36.65 -21.88
N GLN A 166 13.04 36.68 -22.72
CA GLN A 166 13.17 36.60 -24.18
C GLN A 166 14.16 37.60 -24.82
N PRO A 167 14.21 38.89 -24.40
CA PRO A 167 15.15 39.84 -25.01
C PRO A 167 16.60 39.66 -24.51
N MET A 168 16.86 38.80 -23.53
CA MET A 168 18.16 38.66 -22.89
C MET A 168 19.06 37.68 -23.63
N LYS A 169 20.35 38.00 -23.70
CA LYS A 169 21.38 37.06 -24.14
C LYS A 169 21.92 36.34 -22.91
N LEU A 170 21.52 35.08 -22.76
CA LEU A 170 21.87 34.25 -21.61
C LEU A 170 22.84 33.14 -22.04
N THR A 171 23.67 32.68 -21.11
CA THR A 171 24.45 31.46 -21.31
C THR A 171 23.49 30.25 -21.32
N PRO A 172 23.77 29.17 -22.07
CA PRO A 172 22.89 27.99 -22.11
C PRO A 172 22.63 27.39 -20.72
N LYS A 173 23.63 27.46 -19.83
CA LYS A 173 23.51 26.98 -18.45
C LYS A 173 22.54 27.82 -17.61
N LEU A 174 22.66 29.15 -17.69
CA LEU A 174 21.76 30.06 -16.99
C LEU A 174 20.35 30.03 -17.58
N GLU A 175 20.23 29.91 -18.90
CA GLU A 175 18.95 29.72 -19.58
C GLU A 175 18.23 28.51 -18.98
N ASN A 176 18.87 27.33 -18.96
CA ASN A 176 18.29 26.11 -18.40
C ASN A 176 17.86 26.26 -16.92
N GLU A 177 18.71 26.87 -16.09
CA GLU A 177 18.37 27.15 -14.69
C GLU A 177 17.15 28.09 -14.56
N LEU A 178 17.07 29.15 -15.36
CA LEU A 178 15.93 30.04 -15.34
C LEU A 178 14.65 29.36 -15.85
N PHE A 179 14.73 28.52 -16.88
CA PHE A 179 13.60 27.70 -17.35
C PHE A 179 13.10 26.76 -16.24
N ARG A 180 14.00 26.09 -15.54
CA ARG A 180 13.69 25.26 -14.37
C ARG A 180 12.94 26.04 -13.29
N TRP A 181 13.42 27.24 -12.94
CA TRP A 181 12.76 28.08 -11.94
C TRP A 181 11.42 28.66 -12.43
N LEU A 182 11.31 29.06 -13.69
CA LEU A 182 10.06 29.54 -14.30
C LEU A 182 8.99 28.45 -14.31
N ALA A 183 9.36 27.21 -14.66
CA ALA A 183 8.45 26.07 -14.62
C ALA A 183 7.92 25.85 -13.20
N TRP A 184 8.81 25.86 -12.20
CA TRP A 184 8.41 25.75 -10.79
C TRP A 184 7.48 26.90 -10.36
N GLY A 185 7.83 28.15 -10.67
CA GLY A 185 7.02 29.32 -10.36
C GLY A 185 5.66 29.35 -11.06
N HIS A 186 5.52 28.66 -12.20
CA HIS A 186 4.23 28.48 -12.88
C HIS A 186 3.34 27.52 -12.09
N MET A 187 3.86 26.34 -11.76
CA MET A 187 3.13 25.28 -11.05
C MET A 187 2.63 25.75 -9.69
N GLY A 188 3.47 26.44 -8.91
CA GLY A 188 3.09 27.07 -7.65
C GLY A 188 3.92 26.60 -6.47
N ASP A 189 3.25 26.28 -5.37
CA ASP A 189 3.91 25.92 -4.11
C ASP A 189 4.46 24.50 -4.16
N GLY A 190 5.53 24.24 -3.41
CA GLY A 190 6.03 22.89 -3.22
C GLY A 190 7.56 22.82 -3.24
N LEU A 191 8.06 21.70 -3.70
CA LEU A 191 9.49 21.41 -3.74
C LEU A 191 9.99 21.36 -5.18
N LEU A 192 11.20 21.83 -5.43
CA LEU A 192 11.90 21.67 -6.70
C LEU A 192 13.19 20.88 -6.45
N ALA A 193 13.23 19.64 -6.89
CA ALA A 193 14.39 18.78 -6.80
C ALA A 193 15.10 18.64 -8.15
N ASP A 194 16.39 18.34 -8.09
CA ASP A 194 17.09 17.78 -9.25
C ASP A 194 16.61 16.34 -9.49
N TRP A 195 16.56 15.91 -10.76
CA TRP A 195 16.15 14.53 -11.10
C TRP A 195 17.20 13.47 -10.70
N HIS A 196 18.41 13.89 -10.31
CA HIS A 196 19.42 13.06 -9.66
C HIS A 196 19.36 13.10 -8.12
N CYS A 197 18.36 13.76 -7.52
CA CYS A 197 18.19 13.86 -6.07
C CYS A 197 17.10 12.89 -5.58
N PHE A 198 17.47 11.93 -4.72
CA PHE A 198 16.62 10.83 -4.28
C PHE A 198 16.42 10.80 -2.76
N PRO A 199 15.21 10.48 -2.27
CA PRO A 199 14.91 10.43 -0.84
C PRO A 199 15.32 9.05 -0.27
N MET A 200 16.60 8.93 0.09
CA MET A 200 17.20 7.71 0.62
C MET A 200 17.24 7.73 2.16
N ALA A 201 16.05 7.66 2.75
CA ALA A 201 15.85 7.52 4.20
C ALA A 201 14.58 6.73 4.52
N ARG A 202 14.32 6.53 5.81
CA ARG A 202 13.05 5.97 6.28
C ARG A 202 11.89 6.94 6.07
N TYR A 203 10.68 6.41 6.01
CA TYR A 203 9.47 7.23 5.90
C TYR A 203 9.33 8.21 7.07
N ASP A 204 9.67 7.79 8.29
CA ASP A 204 9.61 8.57 9.52
C ASP A 204 10.80 9.53 9.73
N ASP A 205 11.67 9.71 8.73
CA ASP A 205 12.77 10.67 8.78
C ASP A 205 12.28 12.11 9.07
N ASP A 206 13.00 12.83 9.93
CA ASP A 206 12.61 14.14 10.43
C ASP A 206 12.50 15.19 9.31
N LEU A 207 13.46 15.19 8.38
CA LEU A 207 13.48 16.13 7.26
C LEU A 207 12.33 15.83 6.31
N LEU A 208 12.19 14.57 5.86
CA LEU A 208 11.10 14.20 4.95
C LEU A 208 9.72 14.44 5.58
N SER A 209 9.59 14.19 6.89
CA SER A 209 8.39 14.52 7.66
C SER A 209 8.12 16.01 7.72
N SER A 210 9.15 16.84 7.85
CA SER A 210 9.02 18.30 7.81
C SER A 210 8.56 18.79 6.45
N LEU A 211 9.19 18.31 5.38
CA LEU A 211 8.83 18.65 4.01
C LEU A 211 7.39 18.26 3.65
N ARG A 212 6.88 17.15 4.21
CA ARG A 212 5.47 16.75 4.05
C ARG A 212 4.47 17.69 4.72
N ARG A 213 4.88 18.45 5.74
CA ARG A 213 4.00 19.40 6.45
C ARG A 213 3.86 20.74 5.74
N GLY A 214 4.75 21.06 4.79
CA GLY A 214 4.71 22.29 4.00
C GLY A 214 6.00 23.11 4.07
N THR A 215 6.00 24.23 3.34
CA THR A 215 7.14 25.13 3.19
C THR A 215 6.93 26.43 3.97
N ASP A 216 8.01 27.18 4.20
CA ASP A 216 7.93 28.49 4.83
C ASP A 216 7.53 29.55 3.79
N PRO A 217 6.46 30.33 4.00
CA PRO A 217 6.02 31.36 3.06
C PRO A 217 7.05 32.49 2.86
N ALA A 218 7.90 32.75 3.87
CA ALA A 218 8.77 33.92 3.88
C ALA A 218 10.09 33.69 3.10
N VAL A 219 10.53 32.45 2.94
CA VAL A 219 11.88 32.11 2.46
C VAL A 219 11.87 30.87 1.57
N ILE A 220 12.82 30.81 0.64
CA ILE A 220 13.13 29.60 -0.11
C ILE A 220 14.13 28.80 0.71
N THR A 221 13.71 27.63 1.18
CA THR A 221 14.59 26.74 1.92
C THR A 221 15.49 25.99 0.94
N ARG A 222 16.78 25.94 1.25
CA ARG A 222 17.79 25.12 0.57
C ARG A 222 18.67 24.45 1.60
N PHE A 223 19.41 23.43 1.21
CA PHE A 223 20.21 22.63 2.12
C PHE A 223 21.70 22.76 1.82
N ASP A 224 22.50 22.83 2.87
CA ASP A 224 23.96 22.89 2.74
C ASP A 224 24.51 21.59 2.11
N ARG A 225 25.63 21.71 1.39
CA ARG A 225 26.37 20.62 0.69
C ARG A 225 25.64 19.87 -0.43
N ILE A 226 24.37 20.15 -0.68
CA ILE A 226 23.64 19.63 -1.84
C ILE A 226 23.18 20.75 -2.79
N ASP A 227 23.85 21.90 -2.74
CA ASP A 227 23.70 23.07 -3.62
C ASP A 227 22.26 23.34 -4.11
N SER A 228 21.97 23.03 -5.38
CA SER A 228 20.68 23.24 -6.06
C SER A 228 19.85 21.95 -6.21
N ALA A 229 20.17 20.91 -5.44
CA ALA A 229 19.51 19.60 -5.53
C ALA A 229 18.09 19.59 -4.98
N LEU A 230 17.77 20.46 -4.01
CA LEU A 230 16.42 20.61 -3.48
C LEU A 230 16.17 22.03 -2.99
N PHE A 231 15.08 22.62 -3.47
CA PHE A 231 14.49 23.85 -2.96
C PHE A 231 13.08 23.59 -2.45
N ALA A 232 12.67 24.35 -1.44
CA ALA A 232 11.29 24.34 -0.95
C ALA A 232 10.82 25.78 -0.77
N GLY A 233 9.66 26.15 -1.34
CA GLY A 233 9.17 27.51 -1.28
C GLY A 233 7.74 27.68 -1.78
N GLU A 234 7.19 28.87 -1.57
CA GLU A 234 5.89 29.27 -2.08
C GLU A 234 5.99 30.10 -3.36
N LYS A 235 4.94 30.02 -4.19
CA LYS A 235 4.85 30.65 -5.51
C LYS A 235 5.23 32.12 -5.50
N THR A 236 4.80 32.85 -4.48
CA THR A 236 5.05 34.29 -4.36
C THR A 236 6.54 34.57 -4.18
N ARG A 237 7.21 33.85 -3.28
CA ARG A 237 8.64 34.01 -3.01
C ARG A 237 9.50 33.54 -4.18
N ILE A 238 9.12 32.44 -4.82
CA ILE A 238 9.77 31.91 -6.04
C ILE A 238 9.73 32.95 -7.16
N ASN A 239 8.55 33.47 -7.49
CA ASN A 239 8.40 34.45 -8.57
C ASN A 239 9.09 35.78 -8.26
N ASN A 240 9.19 36.18 -6.99
CA ASN A 240 9.98 37.34 -6.59
C ASN A 240 11.49 37.10 -6.77
N ALA A 241 11.99 35.91 -6.45
CA ALA A 241 13.38 35.53 -6.70
C ALA A 241 13.69 35.58 -8.21
N ILE A 242 12.80 35.06 -9.06
CA ILE A 242 12.92 35.11 -10.53
C ILE A 242 12.90 36.56 -11.06
N LYS A 243 12.15 37.48 -10.45
CA LYS A 243 12.20 38.89 -10.86
C LYS A 243 13.55 39.53 -10.54
N GLU A 244 14.11 39.26 -9.36
CA GLU A 244 15.41 39.81 -8.96
C GLU A 244 16.57 39.21 -9.76
N ALA A 245 16.49 37.91 -10.01
CA ALA A 245 17.33 37.16 -10.92
C ALA A 245 17.50 37.84 -12.29
N VAL A 246 16.37 38.03 -12.96
CA VAL A 246 16.29 38.53 -14.33
C VAL A 246 16.83 39.96 -14.41
N LYS A 247 16.62 40.79 -13.39
CA LYS A 247 17.20 42.16 -13.34
C LYS A 247 18.72 42.19 -13.32
N LYS A 248 19.37 41.18 -12.75
CA LYS A 248 20.83 41.11 -12.60
C LYS A 248 21.51 40.21 -13.63
N ALA A 249 20.72 39.43 -14.39
CA ALA A 249 21.24 38.50 -15.37
C ALA A 249 22.07 39.22 -16.44
N SER A 250 23.21 38.63 -16.80
CA SER A 250 24.13 39.17 -17.79
C SER A 250 24.76 38.03 -18.60
N GLU A 251 25.46 38.36 -19.68
CA GLU A 251 26.12 37.38 -20.56
C GLU A 251 27.22 36.56 -19.84
N THR A 252 27.69 36.98 -18.65
CA THR A 252 28.70 36.27 -17.86
C THR A 252 28.11 35.44 -16.70
N SER A 253 26.81 35.55 -16.46
CA SER A 253 26.13 34.89 -15.35
C SER A 253 25.85 33.42 -15.67
N ASN A 254 26.07 32.52 -14.69
CA ASN A 254 25.99 31.07 -14.91
C ASN A 254 25.13 30.31 -13.89
N SER A 255 24.64 30.97 -12.84
CA SER A 255 23.94 30.32 -11.73
C SER A 255 22.80 31.18 -11.22
N MET A 256 21.71 30.51 -10.87
CA MET A 256 20.58 31.21 -10.26
C MET A 256 20.94 31.71 -8.84
N LEU A 257 21.72 30.92 -8.10
CA LEU A 257 22.10 31.23 -6.72
C LEU A 257 22.96 32.49 -6.60
N ASP A 258 23.71 32.83 -7.65
CA ASP A 258 24.59 34.02 -7.67
C ASP A 258 23.80 35.31 -7.94
N LEU A 259 22.63 35.20 -8.57
CA LEU A 259 21.82 36.35 -8.96
C LEU A 259 20.73 36.68 -7.93
N VAL A 260 20.17 35.66 -7.28
CA VAL A 260 19.14 35.86 -6.24
C VAL A 260 19.81 36.37 -4.95
N PRO A 261 19.31 37.45 -4.34
CA PRO A 261 19.84 37.94 -3.08
C PRO A 261 19.79 36.90 -1.93
N PRO A 262 20.82 36.80 -1.07
CA PRO A 262 20.88 35.79 -0.01
C PRO A 262 19.69 35.79 0.96
N GLU A 263 19.04 36.93 1.18
CA GLU A 263 17.85 37.07 2.03
C GLU A 263 16.61 36.33 1.51
N PHE A 264 16.63 35.86 0.26
CA PHE A 264 15.61 34.94 -0.25
C PHE A 264 15.76 33.53 0.29
N PHE A 265 16.93 33.16 0.79
CA PHE A 265 17.23 31.79 1.15
C PHE A 265 17.33 31.58 2.66
N ARG A 266 16.77 30.46 3.12
CA ARG A 266 17.14 29.84 4.39
C ARG A 266 17.97 28.60 4.10
N ILE A 267 19.19 28.55 4.64
CA ILE A 267 20.08 27.41 4.49
C ILE A 267 19.91 26.51 5.70
N GLU A 268 19.43 25.31 5.49
CA GLU A 268 19.33 24.27 6.51
C GLU A 268 20.55 23.34 6.48
N SER A 269 20.71 22.59 7.57
CA SER A 269 21.86 21.68 7.74
C SER A 269 21.92 20.63 6.61
N PRO A 270 23.11 20.08 6.32
CA PRO A 270 23.26 19.05 5.31
C PRO A 270 22.29 17.89 5.54
N PRO A 271 21.52 17.48 4.52
CA PRO A 271 20.47 16.51 4.72
C PRO A 271 21.07 15.10 4.72
N THR A 272 20.76 14.32 5.77
CA THR A 272 21.10 12.90 5.80
C THR A 272 20.13 12.06 4.97
N SER A 273 19.03 12.66 4.53
CA SER A 273 17.88 11.96 3.94
C SER A 273 17.86 11.97 2.41
N LEU A 274 18.74 12.76 1.79
CA LEU A 274 18.73 13.03 0.35
C LEU A 274 20.06 12.66 -0.28
N ALA A 275 20.03 11.68 -1.18
CA ALA A 275 21.17 11.28 -2.00
C ALA A 275 21.19 12.09 -3.30
N PHE A 276 22.25 12.85 -3.55
CA PHE A 276 22.41 13.62 -4.77
C PHE A 276 23.54 13.05 -5.63
N TYR A 277 23.20 12.58 -6.84
CA TYR A 277 24.15 12.00 -7.79
C TYR A 277 24.57 13.04 -8.84
N ASP A 278 25.13 14.14 -8.37
CA ASP A 278 25.66 15.16 -9.27
C ASP A 278 26.98 14.70 -9.92
N SER A 279 27.43 15.43 -10.93
CA SER A 279 28.66 15.05 -11.65
C SER A 279 29.87 14.99 -10.72
N ALA A 280 29.98 15.88 -9.72
CA ALA A 280 31.11 15.88 -8.79
C ALA A 280 31.11 14.62 -7.90
N THR A 281 29.95 14.23 -7.37
CA THR A 281 29.76 13.00 -6.59
C THR A 281 30.03 11.78 -7.44
N ILE A 282 29.53 11.71 -8.67
CA ILE A 282 29.79 10.59 -9.58
C ILE A 282 31.29 10.44 -9.88
N HIS A 283 31.99 11.54 -10.14
CA HIS A 283 33.43 11.51 -10.41
C HIS A 283 34.26 11.07 -9.20
N SER A 284 33.86 11.46 -7.98
CA SER A 284 34.61 11.20 -6.76
C SER A 284 34.32 9.83 -6.15
N ASP A 285 33.03 9.49 -6.01
CA ASP A 285 32.59 8.30 -5.26
C ASP A 285 32.38 7.08 -6.19
N TYR A 286 32.11 7.30 -7.48
CA TYR A 286 31.78 6.24 -8.45
C TYR A 286 32.61 6.33 -9.74
N PRO A 287 33.96 6.27 -9.66
CA PRO A 287 34.85 6.55 -10.79
C PRO A 287 34.59 5.65 -12.01
N THR A 288 34.17 4.40 -11.81
CA THR A 288 33.84 3.45 -12.88
C THR A 288 32.64 3.87 -13.74
N LEU A 289 31.70 4.64 -13.18
CA LEU A 289 30.59 5.22 -13.92
C LEU A 289 30.99 6.53 -14.59
N SER A 290 31.92 7.26 -13.98
CA SER A 290 32.35 8.57 -14.42
C SER A 290 32.96 8.56 -15.83
N GLU A 291 33.67 7.49 -16.19
CA GLU A 291 34.27 7.30 -17.53
C GLU A 291 33.24 7.20 -18.66
N LYS A 292 31.98 6.85 -18.32
CA LYS A 292 30.90 6.59 -19.28
C LYS A 292 29.67 7.48 -19.06
N SER A 293 29.76 8.48 -18.19
CA SER A 293 28.62 9.26 -17.66
C SER A 293 27.74 9.90 -18.73
N SER A 294 28.31 10.29 -19.88
CA SER A 294 27.58 10.89 -21.01
C SER A 294 26.96 9.86 -21.97
N SER A 295 27.36 8.59 -21.88
CA SER A 295 26.87 7.52 -22.76
C SER A 295 25.57 6.89 -22.26
N THR A 296 24.77 6.33 -23.18
CA THR A 296 23.57 5.55 -22.83
C THR A 296 23.87 4.44 -21.81
N ALA A 297 24.97 3.71 -22.00
CA ALA A 297 25.37 2.65 -21.08
C ALA A 297 25.70 3.18 -19.67
N GLY A 298 26.33 4.36 -19.56
CA GLY A 298 26.61 5.00 -18.28
C GLY A 298 25.34 5.48 -17.58
N ARG A 299 24.37 6.02 -18.32
CA ARG A 299 23.07 6.44 -17.79
C ARG A 299 22.24 5.25 -17.27
N LEU A 300 22.21 4.16 -18.02
CA LEU A 300 21.59 2.91 -17.57
C LEU A 300 22.28 2.35 -16.31
N ALA A 301 23.61 2.33 -16.30
CA ALA A 301 24.36 1.90 -15.12
C ALA A 301 24.11 2.82 -13.90
N LEU A 302 23.93 4.12 -14.10
CA LEU A 302 23.52 5.05 -13.04
C LEU A 302 22.11 4.72 -12.53
N ALA A 303 21.15 4.42 -13.41
CA ALA A 303 19.80 3.99 -13.01
C ALA A 303 19.85 2.71 -12.16
N GLU A 304 20.65 1.71 -12.57
CA GLU A 304 20.89 0.48 -11.82
C GLU A 304 21.51 0.75 -10.45
N LEU A 305 22.55 1.61 -10.38
CA LEU A 305 23.19 2.02 -9.13
C LEU A 305 22.18 2.68 -8.17
N ILE A 306 21.39 3.63 -8.67
CA ILE A 306 20.39 4.36 -7.88
C ILE A 306 19.37 3.38 -7.31
N ASN A 307 18.86 2.46 -8.14
CA ASN A 307 17.93 1.44 -7.68
C ASN A 307 18.55 0.54 -6.61
N ALA A 308 19.80 0.11 -6.81
CA ALA A 308 20.52 -0.69 -5.83
C ALA A 308 20.71 0.05 -4.51
N HIS A 309 21.00 1.35 -4.54
CA HIS A 309 21.13 2.19 -3.35
C HIS A 309 19.79 2.44 -2.64
N LEU A 310 18.68 2.62 -3.37
CA LEU A 310 17.34 2.71 -2.77
C LEU A 310 16.97 1.42 -2.03
N HIS A 311 17.20 0.28 -2.67
CA HIS A 311 16.95 -1.04 -2.07
C HIS A 311 17.88 -1.30 -0.87
N ASN A 312 19.16 -0.96 -0.97
CA ASN A 312 20.09 -1.06 0.15
C ASN A 312 19.70 -0.14 1.32
N THR A 313 19.16 1.05 1.04
CA THR A 313 18.63 1.96 2.06
C THR A 313 17.47 1.32 2.81
N PHE A 314 16.54 0.65 2.09
CA PHE A 314 15.48 -0.13 2.71
C PHE A 314 16.04 -1.24 3.61
N GLN A 315 17.04 -2.00 3.14
CA GLN A 315 17.65 -3.04 3.97
C GLN A 315 18.33 -2.47 5.23
N ASN A 316 19.08 -1.37 5.10
CA ASN A 316 19.72 -0.71 6.25
C ASN A 316 18.70 -0.09 7.23
N ALA A 317 17.51 0.27 6.77
CA ALA A 317 16.43 0.78 7.61
C ALA A 317 15.83 -0.25 8.58
N PHE A 318 16.00 -1.54 8.31
CA PHE A 318 15.44 -2.65 9.10
C PHE A 318 16.54 -3.63 9.53
N PRO A 319 17.44 -3.25 10.45
CA PRO A 319 18.61 -4.05 10.81
C PRO A 319 18.29 -5.39 11.47
N ALA A 320 17.05 -5.60 11.95
CA ALA A 320 16.60 -6.89 12.48
C ALA A 320 15.87 -7.76 11.44
N GLY A 321 15.74 -7.27 10.21
CA GLY A 321 15.29 -8.04 9.05
C GLY A 321 13.80 -7.90 8.72
N ILE A 322 13.26 -8.91 8.05
CA ILE A 322 11.86 -8.99 7.63
C ILE A 322 11.14 -10.06 8.44
N ALA A 323 9.95 -9.75 8.94
CA ALA A 323 9.04 -10.71 9.56
C ALA A 323 7.87 -10.99 8.61
N VAL A 324 7.72 -12.23 8.16
CA VAL A 324 6.55 -12.70 7.41
C VAL A 324 5.63 -13.43 8.37
N LEU A 325 4.52 -12.82 8.75
CA LEU A 325 3.65 -13.38 9.78
C LEU A 325 3.10 -14.75 9.36
N LYS A 326 3.27 -15.75 10.23
CA LYS A 326 2.70 -17.10 10.09
C LYS A 326 1.97 -17.46 11.39
N PRO A 327 0.73 -16.95 11.60
CA PRO A 327 0.01 -17.12 12.86
C PRO A 327 -0.26 -18.57 13.24
N PHE A 328 -0.47 -19.43 12.23
CA PHE A 328 -0.71 -20.86 12.42
C PHE A 328 0.40 -21.66 11.76
N THR A 329 0.88 -22.71 12.43
CA THR A 329 1.97 -23.54 11.91
C THR A 329 1.49 -24.63 10.95
N GLU A 330 0.29 -25.14 11.20
CA GLU A 330 -0.34 -26.24 10.48
C GLU A 330 -1.27 -25.73 9.37
N HIS A 331 -1.34 -26.46 8.26
CA HIS A 331 -2.30 -26.28 7.14
C HIS A 331 -2.40 -24.86 6.55
N THR A 332 -1.39 -24.01 6.72
CA THR A 332 -1.46 -22.57 6.36
C THR A 332 -0.20 -22.09 5.64
N THR A 333 0.63 -23.00 5.15
CA THR A 333 1.84 -22.69 4.40
C THR A 333 1.49 -21.98 3.08
N ALA A 334 0.45 -22.45 2.38
CA ALA A 334 -0.04 -21.82 1.14
C ALA A 334 -0.51 -20.37 1.34
N LEU A 335 -0.92 -19.97 2.56
CA LEU A 335 -1.35 -18.60 2.87
C LEU A 335 -0.18 -17.60 2.91
N VAL A 336 1.01 -18.07 3.31
CA VAL A 336 2.16 -17.20 3.61
C VAL A 336 3.26 -17.33 2.56
N GLU A 337 3.27 -18.39 1.77
CA GLU A 337 4.30 -18.66 0.77
C GLU A 337 4.50 -17.52 -0.24
N PRO A 338 3.45 -16.88 -0.82
CA PRO A 338 3.66 -15.74 -1.73
C PRO A 338 4.32 -14.53 -1.03
N ALA A 339 3.97 -14.27 0.23
CA ALA A 339 4.61 -13.22 1.02
C ALA A 339 6.07 -13.58 1.39
N LEU A 340 6.36 -14.85 1.61
CA LEU A 340 7.71 -15.33 1.83
C LEU A 340 8.57 -15.19 0.56
N ARG A 341 8.02 -15.42 -0.63
CA ARG A 341 8.70 -15.12 -1.91
C ARG A 341 9.04 -13.64 -2.05
N LEU A 342 8.09 -12.76 -1.71
CA LEU A 342 8.35 -11.32 -1.69
C LEU A 342 9.49 -10.98 -0.72
N ALA A 343 9.46 -11.51 0.50
CA ALA A 343 10.53 -11.30 1.47
C ALA A 343 11.89 -11.79 0.94
N LYS A 344 11.93 -12.95 0.29
CA LYS A 344 13.14 -13.48 -0.36
C LYS A 344 13.66 -12.53 -1.44
N ALA A 345 12.80 -11.99 -2.30
CA ALA A 345 13.20 -11.00 -3.30
C ALA A 345 13.72 -9.69 -2.66
N LEU A 346 13.14 -9.26 -1.54
CA LEU A 346 13.56 -8.05 -0.82
C LEU A 346 14.90 -8.21 -0.08
N VAL A 347 15.30 -9.43 0.30
CA VAL A 347 16.62 -9.67 0.93
C VAL A 347 17.71 -10.01 -0.07
N GLN A 348 17.36 -10.29 -1.33
CA GLN A 348 18.33 -10.47 -2.40
C GLN A 348 19.07 -9.15 -2.68
N CYS A 349 20.36 -9.26 -3.01
CA CYS A 349 21.12 -8.10 -3.43
C CYS A 349 20.74 -7.69 -4.86
N PRO A 350 20.39 -6.41 -5.09
CA PRO A 350 20.11 -5.92 -6.43
C PRO A 350 21.37 -5.94 -7.29
N LYS A 351 21.18 -6.06 -8.61
CA LYS A 351 22.27 -5.88 -9.58
C LYS A 351 22.77 -4.44 -9.46
N SER A 352 24.10 -4.27 -9.39
CA SER A 352 24.74 -2.96 -9.31
C SER A 352 26.06 -2.97 -10.07
N PRO A 353 26.40 -1.92 -10.84
CA PRO A 353 27.72 -1.77 -11.46
C PRO A 353 28.83 -1.57 -10.42
N VAL A 354 28.49 -1.17 -9.20
CA VAL A 354 29.41 -1.00 -8.07
C VAL A 354 28.82 -1.69 -6.83
N PRO A 355 28.96 -3.02 -6.68
CA PRO A 355 28.22 -3.77 -5.65
C PRO A 355 28.48 -3.36 -4.20
N SER A 356 29.68 -2.85 -3.90
CA SER A 356 30.09 -2.49 -2.54
C SER A 356 29.98 -0.99 -2.24
N SER A 357 29.27 -0.23 -3.07
CA SER A 357 29.08 1.21 -2.83
C SER A 357 27.91 1.51 -1.90
N CYS A 358 27.97 2.71 -1.33
CA CYS A 358 26.91 3.32 -0.54
C CYS A 358 26.35 4.55 -1.26
N PRO A 359 25.11 4.96 -0.97
CA PRO A 359 24.59 6.21 -1.49
C PRO A 359 25.35 7.43 -0.92
N PRO A 360 25.38 8.56 -1.64
CA PRO A 360 26.17 9.74 -1.27
C PRO A 360 25.84 10.32 0.12
N ASN A 361 24.59 10.21 0.55
CA ASN A 361 24.13 10.69 1.87
C ASN A 361 24.49 9.77 3.03
N GLN A 362 24.88 8.52 2.75
CA GLN A 362 25.22 7.52 3.78
C GLN A 362 26.51 6.78 3.43
N PRO A 363 27.69 7.45 3.44
CA PRO A 363 28.97 6.83 3.09
C PRO A 363 29.41 5.69 4.01
N LYS A 364 28.73 5.51 5.16
CA LYS A 364 28.97 4.45 6.14
C LYS A 364 27.83 3.41 6.18
N CYS A 365 27.09 3.25 5.09
CA CYS A 365 26.07 2.22 4.99
C CYS A 365 26.69 0.81 5.11
N HIS A 366 25.86 -0.20 5.34
CA HIS A 366 26.26 -1.60 5.13
C HIS A 366 25.84 -1.96 3.70
N PRO A 367 26.77 -2.16 2.75
CA PRO A 367 26.41 -2.64 1.43
C PRO A 367 25.76 -4.02 1.50
N CYS A 368 24.91 -4.33 0.52
CA CYS A 368 24.27 -5.63 0.47
C CYS A 368 25.32 -6.74 0.29
N ASP A 369 25.32 -7.72 1.20
CA ASP A 369 26.23 -8.86 1.19
C ASP A 369 25.43 -10.14 0.98
N ALA A 370 25.59 -10.77 -0.20
CA ALA A 370 24.93 -12.03 -0.52
C ALA A 370 25.39 -13.19 0.40
N GLY A 371 26.56 -13.09 1.03
CA GLY A 371 27.05 -14.04 2.03
C GLY A 371 26.47 -13.83 3.42
N LYS A 372 25.87 -12.65 3.69
CA LYS A 372 25.20 -12.31 4.95
C LYS A 372 23.87 -11.61 4.67
N PRO A 373 22.89 -12.31 4.06
CA PRO A 373 21.62 -11.71 3.70
C PRO A 373 20.87 -11.26 4.97
N MET A 374 20.02 -10.25 4.77
CA MET A 374 19.06 -9.83 5.76
C MET A 374 18.22 -11.03 6.24
N GLN A 375 17.98 -11.11 7.55
CA GLN A 375 17.24 -12.22 8.14
C GLN A 375 15.75 -12.16 7.78
N VAL A 376 15.16 -13.31 7.45
CA VAL A 376 13.72 -13.47 7.28
C VAL A 376 13.20 -14.40 8.37
N SER A 377 12.26 -13.93 9.17
CA SER A 377 11.63 -14.68 10.25
C SER A 377 10.14 -14.89 9.97
N GLN A 378 9.54 -15.92 10.58
CA GLN A 378 8.11 -16.20 10.47
C GLN A 378 7.43 -16.27 11.84
N PRO A 379 7.33 -15.16 12.58
CA PRO A 379 6.65 -15.14 13.87
C PRO A 379 5.13 -15.29 13.69
N ALA A 380 4.47 -15.84 14.71
CA ALA A 380 3.01 -15.92 14.73
C ALA A 380 2.35 -14.57 15.03
N THR A 381 3.00 -13.76 15.88
CA THR A 381 2.49 -12.50 16.39
C THR A 381 3.11 -11.29 15.69
N TYR A 382 2.33 -10.22 15.57
CA TYR A 382 2.82 -8.91 15.16
C TYR A 382 3.54 -8.22 16.33
N ARG A 383 4.67 -7.59 16.01
CA ARG A 383 5.42 -6.73 16.94
C ARG A 383 5.52 -5.32 16.39
N ASN A 384 5.08 -4.35 17.17
CA ASN A 384 5.26 -2.94 16.84
C ASN A 384 6.71 -2.52 17.14
N THR A 385 7.58 -2.64 16.15
CA THR A 385 9.00 -2.25 16.24
C THR A 385 9.45 -1.61 14.94
N THR A 386 10.34 -0.62 15.04
CA THR A 386 10.92 0.07 13.87
C THR A 386 12.08 -0.70 13.23
N ARG A 387 12.60 -1.73 13.91
CA ARG A 387 13.81 -2.47 13.48
C ARG A 387 13.53 -3.61 12.49
N VAL A 388 12.28 -4.04 12.38
CA VAL A 388 11.84 -5.15 11.52
C VAL A 388 10.77 -4.64 10.57
N PHE A 389 10.89 -4.99 9.29
CA PHE A 389 9.81 -4.77 8.34
C PHE A 389 8.81 -5.93 8.40
N THR A 390 7.52 -5.66 8.59
CA THR A 390 6.51 -6.72 8.72
C THR A 390 5.73 -6.92 7.43
N ILE A 391 5.63 -8.16 6.94
CA ILE A 391 4.70 -8.55 5.87
C ILE A 391 3.64 -9.47 6.48
N GLY A 392 2.37 -9.09 6.37
CA GLY A 392 1.25 -9.87 6.88
C GLY A 392 0.23 -10.22 5.80
N THR A 393 -0.18 -11.50 5.76
CA THR A 393 -1.24 -12.00 4.88
C THR A 393 -2.50 -12.33 5.68
N LEU A 394 -3.62 -11.73 5.29
CA LEU A 394 -4.93 -11.90 5.94
C LEU A 394 -5.82 -12.78 5.06
N PRO A 395 -6.15 -14.01 5.48
CA PRO A 395 -7.16 -14.81 4.81
C PRO A 395 -8.57 -14.28 5.12
N HIS A 396 -9.50 -14.45 4.20
CA HIS A 396 -10.91 -14.40 4.53
C HIS A 396 -11.24 -15.50 5.57
N PRO A 397 -12.15 -15.29 6.54
CA PRO A 397 -12.45 -16.30 7.56
C PRO A 397 -12.84 -17.67 7.01
N TYR A 398 -13.67 -17.70 5.96
CA TYR A 398 -14.00 -18.95 5.24
C TYR A 398 -12.75 -19.68 4.74
N THR A 399 -11.80 -18.98 4.10
CA THR A 399 -10.56 -19.57 3.59
C THR A 399 -9.71 -20.16 4.71
N LEU A 400 -9.60 -19.46 5.85
CA LEU A 400 -8.87 -19.96 7.01
C LEU A 400 -9.52 -21.22 7.59
N ILE A 401 -10.84 -21.23 7.74
CA ILE A 401 -11.59 -22.37 8.25
C ILE A 401 -11.41 -23.59 7.34
N SER A 402 -11.53 -23.41 6.01
CA SER A 402 -11.33 -24.52 5.05
C SER A 402 -9.95 -25.15 5.18
N LEU A 403 -8.92 -24.33 5.38
CA LEU A 403 -7.55 -24.80 5.54
C LEU A 403 -7.32 -25.49 6.88
N GLN A 404 -7.81 -24.93 7.99
CA GLN A 404 -7.71 -25.55 9.31
C GLN A 404 -8.49 -26.87 9.41
N GLN A 405 -9.60 -26.99 8.68
CA GLN A 405 -10.36 -28.24 8.53
C GLN A 405 -9.70 -29.22 7.55
N ASP A 406 -8.70 -28.79 6.78
CA ASP A 406 -8.08 -29.55 5.70
C ASP A 406 -9.10 -30.06 4.64
N SER A 407 -10.13 -29.24 4.40
CA SER A 407 -11.25 -29.51 3.47
C SER A 407 -11.93 -28.23 2.97
N ALA A 408 -12.27 -28.18 1.68
CA ALA A 408 -13.09 -27.10 1.12
C ALA A 408 -14.59 -27.23 1.50
N GLU A 409 -15.04 -28.40 1.94
CA GLU A 409 -16.43 -28.64 2.35
C GLU A 409 -16.69 -28.19 3.79
N VAL A 410 -16.90 -26.88 3.95
CA VAL A 410 -17.23 -26.27 5.24
C VAL A 410 -18.73 -26.26 5.47
N THR A 411 -19.18 -26.68 6.65
CA THR A 411 -20.61 -26.66 7.04
C THR A 411 -20.87 -25.66 8.16
N THR A 412 -22.10 -25.13 8.25
CA THR A 412 -22.53 -24.27 9.36
C THR A 412 -22.35 -24.92 10.73
N ARG A 413 -22.51 -26.25 10.81
CA ARG A 413 -22.30 -27.00 12.05
C ARG A 413 -20.84 -26.97 12.47
N HIS A 414 -19.91 -27.19 11.53
CA HIS A 414 -18.48 -27.15 11.79
C HIS A 414 -18.07 -25.77 12.32
N ILE A 415 -18.42 -24.70 11.60
CA ILE A 415 -18.13 -23.31 12.02
C ILE A 415 -18.61 -23.04 13.46
N ARG A 416 -19.85 -23.41 13.79
CA ARG A 416 -20.41 -23.07 15.11
C ARG A 416 -19.87 -23.93 16.26
N ARG A 417 -19.45 -25.17 15.99
CA ARG A 417 -19.15 -26.17 17.05
C ARG A 417 -17.67 -26.54 17.15
N GLU A 418 -16.90 -26.31 16.11
CA GLU A 418 -15.53 -26.85 15.97
C GLU A 418 -14.50 -25.74 15.68
N THR A 419 -14.92 -24.48 15.49
CA THR A 419 -13.99 -23.35 15.30
C THR A 419 -14.12 -22.32 16.41
N GLU A 420 -13.01 -21.66 16.72
CA GLU A 420 -12.99 -20.49 17.58
C GLU A 420 -13.47 -19.23 16.81
N ARG A 421 -13.72 -18.14 17.55
CA ARG A 421 -14.10 -16.85 16.96
C ARG A 421 -12.87 -15.97 16.79
N ASP A 422 -12.78 -15.31 15.65
CA ASP A 422 -11.73 -14.36 15.30
C ASP A 422 -10.30 -14.90 15.57
N PRO A 423 -9.99 -16.16 15.18
CA PRO A 423 -8.75 -16.81 15.57
C PRO A 423 -7.53 -16.10 14.97
N TRP A 424 -7.62 -15.55 13.75
CA TRP A 424 -6.48 -14.93 13.09
C TRP A 424 -6.05 -13.66 13.82
N LEU A 425 -7.00 -12.76 14.09
CA LEU A 425 -6.73 -11.50 14.77
C LEU A 425 -6.31 -11.73 16.22
N THR A 426 -6.88 -12.75 16.88
CA THR A 426 -6.47 -13.17 18.22
C THR A 426 -5.00 -13.55 18.25
N GLU A 427 -4.56 -14.45 17.37
CA GLU A 427 -3.16 -14.91 17.38
C GLU A 427 -2.20 -13.80 16.97
N VAL A 428 -2.50 -13.02 15.92
CA VAL A 428 -1.62 -11.93 15.45
C VAL A 428 -1.41 -10.85 16.51
N THR A 429 -2.42 -10.54 17.32
CA THR A 429 -2.34 -9.47 18.33
C THR A 429 -2.05 -9.97 19.75
N LYS A 430 -1.88 -11.29 19.93
CA LYS A 430 -1.74 -11.95 21.23
C LYS A 430 -0.58 -11.44 22.06
N GLU A 431 0.57 -11.17 21.46
CA GLU A 431 1.74 -10.67 22.18
C GLU A 431 1.53 -9.25 22.74
N GLN A 432 0.78 -8.41 22.02
CA GLN A 432 0.53 -7.03 22.44
C GLN A 432 -0.65 -6.91 23.42
N LEU A 433 -1.67 -7.75 23.27
CA LEU A 433 -2.94 -7.60 23.98
C LEU A 433 -3.27 -8.76 24.94
N GLY A 434 -2.44 -9.81 24.98
CA GLY A 434 -2.78 -11.05 25.69
C GLY A 434 -3.87 -11.84 24.97
N VAL A 435 -4.48 -12.80 25.68
CA VAL A 435 -5.55 -13.67 25.14
C VAL A 435 -6.95 -13.21 25.54
N ASP A 436 -7.09 -12.48 26.65
CA ASP A 436 -8.40 -12.15 27.26
C ASP A 436 -9.14 -10.99 26.57
N ILE A 437 -8.50 -10.29 25.64
CA ILE A 437 -9.08 -9.15 24.93
C ILE A 437 -9.96 -9.63 23.78
N GLY A 438 -11.20 -9.12 23.71
CA GLY A 438 -12.15 -9.46 22.66
C GLY A 438 -11.83 -8.84 21.29
N GLY A 439 -12.39 -9.44 20.22
CA GLY A 439 -12.10 -9.11 18.82
C GLY A 439 -12.26 -7.62 18.46
N SER A 440 -13.28 -6.93 18.99
CA SER A 440 -13.50 -5.50 18.70
C SER A 440 -12.32 -4.61 19.09
N SER A 441 -11.71 -4.85 20.26
CA SER A 441 -10.56 -4.06 20.71
C SER A 441 -9.30 -4.41 19.91
N ARG A 442 -9.13 -5.67 19.53
CA ARG A 442 -8.04 -6.12 18.66
C ARG A 442 -8.13 -5.49 17.27
N ALA A 443 -9.35 -5.35 16.73
CA ALA A 443 -9.57 -4.76 15.41
C ALA A 443 -9.08 -3.31 15.36
N VAL A 444 -9.29 -2.55 16.44
CA VAL A 444 -8.79 -1.17 16.57
C VAL A 444 -7.27 -1.12 16.53
N VAL A 445 -6.60 -1.97 17.30
CA VAL A 445 -5.14 -2.02 17.37
C VAL A 445 -4.54 -2.45 16.03
N PHE A 446 -5.16 -3.44 15.40
CA PHE A 446 -4.74 -3.92 14.09
C PHE A 446 -4.93 -2.86 13.00
N LYS A 447 -6.06 -2.15 12.96
CA LYS A 447 -6.27 -1.03 12.03
C LYS A 447 -5.17 0.02 12.14
N LYS A 448 -4.71 0.33 13.37
CA LYS A 448 -3.55 1.21 13.58
C LYS A 448 -2.26 0.63 13.00
N ALA A 449 -1.99 -0.65 13.22
CA ALA A 449 -0.82 -1.32 12.63
C ALA A 449 -0.81 -1.29 11.08
N VAL A 450 -1.99 -1.19 10.45
CA VAL A 450 -2.14 -1.10 8.99
C VAL A 450 -2.01 0.34 8.47
N ALA A 451 -2.63 1.31 9.14
CA ALA A 451 -2.93 2.60 8.51
C ALA A 451 -2.52 3.84 9.32
N ASP A 452 -2.04 3.68 10.55
CA ASP A 452 -1.60 4.81 11.39
C ASP A 452 -0.38 5.52 10.80
N ASP A 453 -0.24 6.82 11.07
CA ASP A 453 0.79 7.66 10.47
C ASP A 453 2.21 7.20 10.85
N ALA A 454 2.40 6.77 12.10
CA ALA A 454 3.68 6.25 12.59
C ALA A 454 4.06 4.87 12.02
N MET A 455 3.11 4.16 11.38
CA MET A 455 3.31 2.79 10.88
C MET A 455 3.54 2.74 9.37
N VAL A 456 3.51 3.89 8.69
CA VAL A 456 3.71 3.92 7.24
C VAL A 456 5.18 3.70 6.92
N GLY A 457 5.40 2.82 5.95
CA GLY A 457 6.74 2.38 5.56
C GLY A 457 7.33 1.28 6.45
N THR A 458 6.65 0.82 7.52
CA THR A 458 7.17 -0.26 8.40
C THR A 458 6.50 -1.61 8.18
N SER A 459 5.38 -1.65 7.45
CA SER A 459 4.66 -2.89 7.20
C SER A 459 3.95 -2.93 5.84
N LEU A 460 3.68 -4.15 5.39
CA LEU A 460 2.99 -4.51 4.17
C LEU A 460 1.88 -5.53 4.48
N TRP A 461 0.63 -5.08 4.50
CA TRP A 461 -0.53 -5.95 4.75
C TRP A 461 -1.29 -6.27 3.48
N MET A 462 -1.61 -7.53 3.22
CA MET A 462 -2.32 -7.97 2.01
C MET A 462 -3.36 -9.03 2.35
N THR A 463 -4.37 -9.18 1.51
CA THR A 463 -5.33 -10.28 1.66
C THR A 463 -4.90 -11.49 0.83
N VAL A 464 -5.10 -12.69 1.36
CA VAL A 464 -4.73 -13.93 0.66
C VAL A 464 -5.42 -14.02 -0.69
N GLU A 465 -6.66 -13.56 -0.80
CA GLU A 465 -7.47 -13.60 -2.01
C GLU A 465 -6.92 -12.71 -3.14
N SER A 466 -5.98 -11.80 -2.84
CA SER A 466 -5.30 -10.96 -3.82
C SER A 466 -4.00 -11.57 -4.37
N LEU A 467 -3.54 -12.69 -3.80
CA LEU A 467 -2.28 -13.35 -4.15
C LEU A 467 -2.48 -14.52 -5.12
N PRO A 468 -1.42 -15.08 -5.73
CA PRO A 468 -1.51 -16.34 -6.49
C PRO A 468 -2.19 -17.47 -5.70
N SER A 469 -2.95 -18.33 -6.38
CA SER A 469 -3.59 -19.54 -5.81
C SER A 469 -2.91 -20.84 -6.22
N GLU A 470 -1.77 -20.77 -6.91
CA GLU A 470 -1.08 -21.96 -7.42
C GLU A 470 0.32 -22.06 -6.81
N ALA A 471 0.71 -23.28 -6.43
CA ALA A 471 2.03 -23.58 -5.92
C ALA A 471 3.09 -23.23 -6.96
N GLY A 472 4.23 -22.68 -6.52
CA GLY A 472 5.32 -22.32 -7.44
C GLY A 472 5.11 -21.06 -8.27
N GLN A 473 3.89 -20.50 -8.33
CA GLN A 473 3.63 -19.32 -9.16
C GLN A 473 4.35 -18.08 -8.63
N SER A 474 5.05 -17.37 -9.51
CA SER A 474 5.64 -16.06 -9.20
C SER A 474 4.55 -15.05 -8.85
N LEU A 475 4.92 -14.00 -8.11
CA LEU A 475 4.00 -12.88 -7.90
C LEU A 475 3.68 -12.25 -9.26
N PRO A 476 2.41 -11.90 -9.55
CA PRO A 476 2.04 -11.27 -10.81
C PRO A 476 2.83 -9.97 -11.00
N SER A 477 3.28 -9.68 -12.23
CA SER A 477 4.05 -8.47 -12.53
C SER A 477 3.31 -7.21 -12.07
N ASP A 478 2.02 -7.08 -12.38
CA ASP A 478 1.21 -5.95 -11.95
C ASP A 478 1.23 -5.76 -10.43
N LEU A 479 1.23 -6.85 -9.65
CA LEU A 479 1.27 -6.77 -8.18
C LEU A 479 2.66 -6.35 -7.68
N LEU A 480 3.72 -6.85 -8.33
CA LEU A 480 5.08 -6.40 -8.05
C LEU A 480 5.25 -4.93 -8.37
N ASP A 481 4.73 -4.45 -9.50
CA ASP A 481 4.77 -3.04 -9.89
C ASP A 481 4.09 -2.16 -8.83
N GLU A 482 2.91 -2.55 -8.31
CA GLU A 482 2.27 -1.84 -7.21
C GLU A 482 3.13 -1.83 -5.93
N PHE A 483 3.85 -2.91 -5.64
CA PHE A 483 4.78 -2.95 -4.51
C PHE A 483 6.01 -2.06 -4.75
N GLU A 484 6.55 -1.99 -5.97
CA GLU A 484 7.65 -1.10 -6.33
C GLU A 484 7.29 0.38 -6.10
N TRP A 485 6.04 0.77 -6.37
CA TRP A 485 5.53 2.11 -6.03
C TRP A 485 5.41 2.36 -4.52
N GLN A 486 5.14 1.32 -3.72
CA GLN A 486 5.11 1.46 -2.27
C GLN A 486 6.50 1.50 -1.65
N PHE A 487 7.43 0.68 -2.15
CA PHE A 487 8.80 0.60 -1.65
C PHE A 487 9.69 1.73 -2.17
N GLY A 488 9.37 2.25 -3.35
CA GLY A 488 10.13 3.32 -4.00
C GLY A 488 11.33 2.83 -4.82
N PHE A 489 11.44 1.52 -5.05
CA PHE A 489 12.49 0.91 -5.85
C PHE A 489 11.98 -0.34 -6.57
N GLN A 490 12.68 -0.72 -7.64
CA GLN A 490 12.41 -1.93 -8.39
C GLN A 490 12.85 -3.15 -7.59
N ILE A 491 11.94 -4.11 -7.43
CA ILE A 491 12.20 -5.36 -6.73
C ILE A 491 12.94 -6.31 -7.70
N PRO A 492 14.01 -6.98 -7.28
CA PRO A 492 14.66 -7.99 -8.11
C PRO A 492 13.66 -9.02 -8.61
N ARG A 493 13.56 -9.15 -9.93
CA ARG A 493 12.82 -10.23 -10.59
C ARG A 493 13.83 -11.34 -10.79
N GLU A 494 13.54 -12.53 -10.26
CA GLU A 494 14.34 -13.71 -10.60
C GLU A 494 14.28 -13.86 -12.13
N ASP A 495 15.42 -13.71 -12.81
CA ASP A 495 15.52 -14.04 -14.22
C ASP A 495 14.98 -15.48 -14.36
N ASN A 496 14.08 -15.73 -15.32
CA ASN A 496 13.40 -17.02 -15.57
C ASN A 496 14.35 -18.22 -15.89
N ASN A 497 15.61 -18.17 -15.49
CA ASN A 497 16.68 -19.14 -15.71
C ASN A 497 17.37 -19.56 -14.39
N VAL A 498 16.63 -19.76 -13.31
CA VAL A 498 17.13 -20.65 -12.25
C VAL A 498 16.64 -22.05 -12.58
N ASP A 499 17.53 -22.80 -13.22
CA ASP A 499 17.43 -24.22 -13.46
C ASP A 499 16.83 -24.94 -12.26
N SER A 500 15.81 -25.74 -12.54
CA SER A 500 15.15 -26.72 -11.65
C SER A 500 16.10 -27.86 -11.23
N LYS A 501 17.42 -27.63 -11.25
CA LYS A 501 18.48 -28.60 -10.92
C LYS A 501 19.39 -28.19 -9.77
N ASN A 502 19.34 -26.94 -9.29
CA ASN A 502 20.19 -26.47 -8.19
C ASN A 502 19.42 -26.06 -6.93
N GLU A 503 18.30 -26.73 -6.62
CA GLU A 503 17.68 -26.70 -5.28
C GLU A 503 18.56 -27.39 -4.20
N GLY A 504 19.74 -27.91 -4.56
CA GLY A 504 20.57 -28.74 -3.69
C GLY A 504 21.60 -28.05 -2.81
N ASP A 505 21.98 -26.78 -3.05
CA ASP A 505 23.23 -26.26 -2.45
C ASP A 505 23.17 -24.85 -1.82
N ILE A 506 21.98 -24.32 -1.53
CA ILE A 506 21.86 -23.18 -0.61
C ILE A 506 21.58 -23.74 0.78
N LYS A 507 22.64 -23.82 1.59
CA LYS A 507 22.64 -24.25 2.99
C LYS A 507 21.34 -23.89 3.72
N GLU A 508 20.65 -24.95 4.15
CA GLU A 508 19.59 -24.99 5.15
C GLU A 508 19.89 -24.04 6.33
N SER A 509 19.40 -22.81 6.27
CA SER A 509 19.37 -21.94 7.45
C SER A 509 18.13 -21.08 7.56
N VAL A 510 17.17 -21.20 6.63
CA VAL A 510 15.91 -20.45 6.69
C VAL A 510 14.74 -21.36 6.34
N GLN A 511 14.42 -22.31 7.23
CA GLN A 511 13.06 -22.87 7.40
C GLN A 511 13.06 -23.94 8.50
N ASN A 512 12.48 -23.59 9.65
CA ASN A 512 11.97 -24.60 10.58
C ASN A 512 10.77 -25.30 9.91
N ALA A 513 10.81 -26.64 9.87
CA ALA A 513 9.73 -27.56 9.51
C ALA A 513 8.93 -27.17 8.25
N ASN A 514 9.51 -27.40 7.06
CA ASN A 514 8.69 -27.48 5.84
C ASN A 514 7.71 -28.68 5.96
N PRO A 515 6.40 -28.49 5.76
CA PRO A 515 5.48 -29.60 5.54
C PRO A 515 5.91 -30.40 4.31
N SER A 516 5.47 -31.65 4.20
CA SER A 516 5.75 -32.45 3.00
C SER A 516 5.26 -31.69 1.75
N ARG A 517 6.01 -31.77 0.63
CA ARG A 517 5.62 -31.13 -0.65
C ARG A 517 4.18 -31.50 -1.08
N GLN A 518 3.70 -32.69 -0.70
CA GLN A 518 2.32 -33.14 -0.93
C GLN A 518 1.28 -32.39 -0.07
N GLY A 519 1.59 -32.09 1.19
CA GLY A 519 0.68 -31.32 2.07
C GLY A 519 0.45 -29.90 1.58
N VAL A 520 1.50 -29.22 1.09
CA VAL A 520 1.39 -27.86 0.55
C VAL A 520 0.56 -27.82 -0.73
N ALA A 521 0.69 -28.82 -1.62
CA ALA A 521 -0.13 -28.90 -2.82
C ALA A 521 -1.63 -29.00 -2.51
N LYS A 522 -1.99 -29.81 -1.50
CA LYS A 522 -3.39 -29.92 -1.03
C LYS A 522 -3.90 -28.59 -0.47
N GLU A 523 -3.10 -27.86 0.30
CA GLU A 523 -3.47 -26.53 0.82
C GLU A 523 -3.78 -25.55 -0.33
N TYR A 524 -3.00 -25.58 -1.41
CA TYR A 524 -3.26 -24.77 -2.60
C TYR A 524 -4.56 -25.15 -3.32
N ASP A 525 -4.88 -26.44 -3.42
CA ASP A 525 -6.14 -26.91 -3.99
C ASP A 525 -7.35 -26.43 -3.18
N ILE A 526 -7.27 -26.52 -1.84
CA ILE A 526 -8.32 -26.01 -0.93
C ILE A 526 -8.45 -24.50 -1.10
N LEU A 527 -7.35 -23.76 -1.16
CA LEU A 527 -7.33 -22.31 -1.31
C LEU A 527 -7.97 -21.87 -2.64
N LYS A 528 -7.71 -22.60 -3.74
CA LYS A 528 -8.34 -22.35 -5.04
C LYS A 528 -9.86 -22.55 -4.96
N GLN A 529 -10.31 -23.67 -4.39
CA GLN A 529 -11.74 -23.97 -4.22
C GLN A 529 -12.42 -22.94 -3.31
N ALA A 530 -11.78 -22.54 -2.20
CA ALA A 530 -12.32 -21.55 -1.30
C ALA A 530 -12.55 -20.20 -1.99
N ARG A 531 -11.64 -19.78 -2.88
CA ARG A 531 -11.82 -18.56 -3.68
C ARG A 531 -12.97 -18.67 -4.68
N GLU A 532 -13.22 -19.84 -5.25
CA GLU A 532 -14.35 -20.06 -6.14
C GLU A 532 -15.68 -19.91 -5.38
N VAL A 533 -15.77 -20.46 -4.17
CA VAL A 533 -16.93 -20.29 -3.28
C VAL A 533 -17.14 -18.81 -2.94
N LEU A 534 -16.08 -18.07 -2.62
CA LEU A 534 -16.17 -16.63 -2.31
C LEU A 534 -16.64 -15.77 -3.49
N LYS A 535 -16.38 -16.21 -4.73
CA LYS A 535 -16.83 -15.55 -5.97
C LYS A 535 -18.23 -15.98 -6.40
N SER A 536 -18.72 -17.12 -5.92
CA SER A 536 -20.03 -17.66 -6.29
C SER A 536 -21.16 -16.73 -5.81
N LYS A 537 -22.18 -16.55 -6.64
CA LYS A 537 -23.36 -15.72 -6.34
C LYS A 537 -24.60 -16.56 -6.02
N GLU A 538 -24.44 -17.77 -5.47
CA GLU A 538 -25.58 -18.65 -5.23
C GLU A 538 -26.58 -18.00 -4.23
N THR A 539 -27.78 -17.68 -4.73
CA THR A 539 -28.80 -16.86 -4.05
C THR A 539 -29.84 -17.65 -3.25
N ASN A 540 -29.80 -18.99 -3.24
CA ASN A 540 -30.92 -19.81 -2.77
C ASN A 540 -30.82 -20.34 -1.32
N ARG A 541 -29.75 -20.03 -0.57
CA ARG A 541 -29.57 -20.35 0.87
C ARG A 541 -28.73 -19.25 1.54
N ILE A 542 -28.77 -19.15 2.88
CA ILE A 542 -27.76 -18.38 3.63
C ILE A 542 -26.39 -18.92 3.18
N GLY A 543 -25.60 -18.08 2.54
CA GLY A 543 -24.31 -18.50 2.00
C GLY A 543 -23.41 -18.95 3.13
N ILE A 544 -22.68 -20.05 2.96
CA ILE A 544 -21.70 -20.50 3.96
C ILE A 544 -20.66 -19.42 4.27
N LYS A 545 -20.39 -18.55 3.28
CA LYS A 545 -19.62 -17.32 3.43
C LYS A 545 -20.18 -16.40 4.52
N ASP A 546 -21.47 -16.07 4.44
CA ASP A 546 -22.13 -15.16 5.39
C ASP A 546 -22.10 -15.73 6.81
N VAL A 547 -22.23 -17.06 6.94
CA VAL A 547 -22.08 -17.76 8.24
C VAL A 547 -20.66 -17.60 8.79
N ALA A 548 -19.63 -17.79 7.96
CA ALA A 548 -18.24 -17.64 8.37
C ALA A 548 -17.91 -16.20 8.77
N GLU A 549 -18.44 -15.22 8.04
CA GLU A 549 -18.28 -13.79 8.34
C GLU A 549 -19.00 -13.40 9.65
N ALA A 550 -20.23 -13.85 9.85
CA ALA A 550 -21.00 -13.57 11.07
C ALA A 550 -20.43 -14.25 12.32
N TRP A 551 -19.75 -15.39 12.16
CA TRP A 551 -19.04 -16.04 13.27
C TRP A 551 -17.77 -15.27 13.67
N ASN A 552 -17.07 -14.70 12.67
CA ASN A 552 -15.78 -14.02 12.81
C ASN A 552 -15.89 -12.54 12.41
N LEU A 553 -16.64 -11.76 13.20
CA LEU A 553 -16.95 -10.36 12.90
C LEU A 553 -15.68 -9.49 12.84
N ALA A 554 -14.73 -9.70 13.74
CA ALA A 554 -13.54 -8.88 13.81
C ALA A 554 -12.53 -9.25 12.72
N ASP A 555 -12.33 -10.55 12.46
CA ASP A 555 -11.49 -11.01 11.33
C ASP A 555 -12.04 -10.51 9.99
N THR A 556 -13.37 -10.59 9.79
CA THR A 556 -14.04 -10.08 8.58
C THR A 556 -13.83 -8.58 8.40
N GLU A 557 -13.99 -7.81 9.47
CA GLU A 557 -13.81 -6.37 9.44
C GLU A 557 -12.36 -5.97 9.09
N VAL A 558 -11.35 -6.58 9.72
CA VAL A 558 -9.96 -6.26 9.41
C VAL A 558 -9.54 -6.75 8.03
N TRP A 559 -10.09 -7.87 7.56
CA TRP A 559 -9.91 -8.35 6.20
C TRP A 559 -10.47 -7.34 5.16
N ARG A 560 -11.71 -6.86 5.35
CA ARG A 560 -12.32 -5.83 4.51
C ARG A 560 -11.51 -4.53 4.55
N PHE A 561 -11.06 -4.12 5.75
CA PHE A 561 -10.26 -2.92 5.94
C PHE A 561 -8.93 -2.98 5.17
N VAL A 562 -8.16 -4.06 5.28
CA VAL A 562 -6.89 -4.22 4.54
C VAL A 562 -7.14 -4.24 3.04
N ARG A 563 -8.17 -4.96 2.58
CA ARG A 563 -8.57 -5.00 1.17
C ARG A 563 -8.88 -3.60 0.63
N ALA A 564 -9.69 -2.84 1.36
CA ALA A 564 -10.09 -1.48 0.98
C ALA A 564 -8.92 -0.49 1.04
N TYR A 565 -8.06 -0.58 2.07
CA TYR A 565 -6.89 0.29 2.22
C TYR A 565 -5.93 0.13 1.03
N ARG A 566 -5.69 -1.12 0.61
CA ARG A 566 -4.91 -1.45 -0.60
C ARG A 566 -5.56 -0.98 -1.88
N ALA A 567 -6.84 -1.25 -2.04
CA ALA A 567 -7.57 -0.82 -3.22
C ALA A 567 -7.51 0.71 -3.38
N ARG A 568 -7.59 1.45 -2.27
CA ARG A 568 -7.45 2.91 -2.27
C ARG A 568 -6.06 3.38 -2.67
N SER A 569 -4.98 2.76 -2.19
CA SER A 569 -3.62 3.18 -2.56
C SER A 569 -3.37 3.02 -4.07
N VAL A 570 -3.91 1.96 -4.68
CA VAL A 570 -3.86 1.75 -6.13
C VAL A 570 -4.67 2.81 -6.88
N VAL A 571 -5.88 3.15 -6.39
CA VAL A 571 -6.71 4.20 -7.00
C VAL A 571 -6.05 5.58 -6.88
N GLU A 572 -5.45 5.90 -5.74
CA GLU A 572 -4.68 7.14 -5.53
C GLU A 572 -3.56 7.25 -6.56
N ARG A 573 -2.73 6.21 -6.68
CA ARG A 573 -1.61 6.16 -7.64
C ARG A 573 -2.10 6.32 -9.07
N LYS A 574 -3.10 5.54 -9.49
CA LYS A 574 -3.63 5.59 -10.86
C LYS A 574 -4.24 6.95 -11.19
N LYS A 575 -4.95 7.56 -10.25
CA LYS A 575 -5.47 8.92 -10.43
C LYS A 575 -4.34 9.93 -10.61
N TRP A 576 -3.32 9.88 -9.76
CA TRP A 576 -2.15 10.75 -9.92
C TRP A 576 -1.47 10.54 -11.28
N GLN A 577 -1.28 9.30 -11.73
CA GLN A 577 -0.73 9.03 -13.07
C GLN A 577 -1.61 9.56 -14.21
N GLU A 578 -2.93 9.52 -14.06
CA GLU A 578 -3.87 10.13 -15.01
C GLU A 578 -3.70 11.64 -15.07
N ASP A 579 -3.66 12.29 -13.91
CA ASP A 579 -3.46 13.74 -13.76
C ASP A 579 -2.09 14.17 -14.34
N GLU A 580 -1.11 13.25 -14.37
CA GLU A 580 0.21 13.51 -14.93
C GLU A 580 0.34 13.32 -16.45
N LYS A 581 -0.65 12.74 -17.15
CA LYS A 581 -0.51 12.34 -18.56
C LYS A 581 -0.05 13.44 -19.52
N ASP A 582 -0.38 14.68 -19.19
CA ASP A 582 -0.07 15.85 -20.00
C ASP A 582 1.37 16.37 -19.80
N PHE A 583 2.08 15.90 -18.79
CA PHE A 583 3.45 16.30 -18.49
C PHE A 583 4.49 15.45 -19.25
N VAL A 584 5.69 16.00 -19.42
CA VAL A 584 6.78 15.42 -20.25
C VAL A 584 7.14 13.98 -19.83
N GLY A 585 7.07 13.67 -18.54
CA GLY A 585 7.47 12.37 -17.99
C GLY A 585 6.39 11.28 -17.96
N ALA A 586 5.16 11.55 -18.37
CA ALA A 586 4.07 10.56 -18.31
C ALA A 586 3.98 9.65 -19.55
N LYS A 587 4.74 9.96 -20.61
CA LYS A 587 4.84 9.14 -21.84
C LYS A 587 5.91 8.05 -21.78
N LEU A 588 6.63 7.93 -20.66
CA LEU A 588 7.61 6.88 -20.47
C LEU A 588 6.86 5.54 -20.41
N LYS A 589 7.11 4.66 -21.38
CA LYS A 589 6.51 3.32 -21.39
C LYS A 589 7.04 2.56 -20.17
N ASP A 590 6.11 2.06 -19.35
CA ASP A 590 6.38 1.09 -18.29
C ASP A 590 7.10 -0.16 -18.83
#